data_AF-A0A520QVE2-F1
#
_entry.id   AF-A0A520QVE2-F1
#
_cell.length_a   1.000
_cell.length_b   1.000
_cell.length_c   1.000
_cell.angle_alpha   90.00
_cell.angle_beta   90.00
_cell.angle_gamma   90.00
#
_symmetry.space_group_name_H-M   'P 1'
#
loop_
_entity.id
_entity.type
_entity.pdbx_description
1 polymer ?
#
loop_
_entity_poly.entity_id
_entity_poly.type
_entity_poly.pdbx_seq_one_letter_code
_entity_poly.pdbx_strand_id
1 'polypeptide(L)'
;MAPSSSAASSGAKLPRSSAARTIPAAASSGRKPRRPIATIRARRGSSRASRTSSDAPSGGMSDGSPSKRRSVSQGNIAGSVAKPRESADTARMSASTPLIDRARELARAAHAEQTRKAGDVPYFTHLESVAEILVAHGHDDEVTVAAAYLHDLLEDQPAHAPRLREEMPAEVVATVEALTEKKTDGRGKTRDKRARFRDYVAGLKEDTEAARRAIPISCADKIHNTRSLVSAEREGHALLMRLSTRPGQHEAQLTTLRAIYAGRVRPALLASFDEAKNALLDTLAAWLPGWAVTICAQAHLGQFDKAGQPYVYHPLRLVLAADTPEARMAAALHDVVEDSPFWTVERLADEGFPETVLRAIDALSKRDGESYDDFLGRVEAEPLATRVKLLDLADNADLSRLASPTDADRARVEKYRRAIARLEAASKRRSLRIALDDASRAALRARAAHPVVRGTHVTLVHRVDPDTFSPAWIPGGAAVGDEVELQVVGEVRDEAVQALVVAIGGETRRPEDGGVLHATVSRARGARSRDSNRLLRDATPEPVDLGAPGDVLRGRVQWVDS
;
A
#
# COMPACT_ATOMS: atom_id res chain seq x y z
N MET A 1 -52.14 34.64 42.04
CA MET A 1 -51.44 35.85 42.56
C MET A 1 -50.25 36.13 41.64
N ALA A 2 -49.96 37.41 41.41
CA ALA A 2 -48.75 37.98 40.81
C ALA A 2 -48.46 39.28 41.59
N PRO A 3 -47.41 40.10 41.31
CA PRO A 3 -46.32 39.99 40.32
C PRO A 3 -44.92 40.40 40.85
N SER A 4 -43.89 40.37 39.99
CA SER A 4 -42.78 41.38 39.83
C SER A 4 -41.78 40.84 38.78
N SER A 5 -41.66 41.39 37.57
CA SER A 5 -40.87 42.58 37.14
C SER A 5 -39.34 42.37 37.20
N SER A 6 -38.49 42.74 36.22
CA SER A 6 -38.64 43.64 35.05
C SER A 6 -37.75 43.17 33.85
N ALA A 7 -38.19 43.28 32.59
CA ALA A 7 -37.82 44.31 31.59
C ALA A 7 -36.29 44.47 31.34
N ALA A 8 -35.75 44.09 30.17
CA ALA A 8 -35.62 44.89 28.92
C ALA A 8 -34.56 46.03 29.01
N SER A 9 -33.75 46.40 28.01
CA SER A 9 -33.63 46.10 26.57
C SER A 9 -32.15 46.36 26.15
N SER A 10 -31.64 46.33 24.90
CA SER A 10 -32.05 45.95 23.53
C SER A 10 -30.75 45.81 22.68
N GLY A 11 -30.80 45.53 21.36
CA GLY A 11 -29.58 45.53 20.52
C GLY A 11 -29.65 44.85 19.14
N ALA A 12 -30.51 45.36 18.25
CA ALA A 12 -30.53 45.19 16.79
C ALA A 12 -29.98 43.88 16.15
N LYS A 13 -30.90 43.07 15.58
CA LYS A 13 -30.61 41.91 14.72
C LYS A 13 -31.33 42.11 13.38
N LEU A 14 -30.60 42.18 12.26
CA LEU A 14 -31.14 42.29 10.89
C LEU A 14 -30.28 41.48 9.90
N PRO A 15 -30.79 41.11 8.70
CA PRO A 15 -31.02 39.69 8.45
C PRO A 15 -30.17 39.06 7.32
N ARG A 16 -30.27 37.73 7.23
CA ARG A 16 -29.79 36.92 6.11
C ARG A 16 -30.60 37.24 4.84
N SER A 17 -29.94 37.55 3.73
CA SER A 17 -30.55 37.54 2.39
C SER A 17 -30.32 36.19 1.70
N SER A 18 -31.39 35.53 1.28
CA SER A 18 -31.33 34.35 0.41
C SER A 18 -31.16 34.78 -1.06
N ALA A 19 -30.42 33.98 -1.82
CA ALA A 19 -30.41 34.03 -3.28
C ALA A 19 -30.22 32.61 -3.82
N ALA A 20 -31.33 31.87 -3.96
CA ALA A 20 -31.30 30.60 -4.68
C ALA A 20 -31.08 30.86 -6.17
N ARG A 21 -30.09 30.19 -6.77
CA ARG A 21 -29.97 30.10 -8.23
C ARG A 21 -30.28 28.67 -8.69
N THR A 22 -31.41 28.56 -9.36
CA THR A 22 -31.89 27.35 -10.03
C THR A 22 -30.92 26.92 -11.13
N ILE A 23 -30.55 25.64 -11.16
CA ILE A 23 -29.81 25.01 -12.27
C ILE A 23 -30.84 24.27 -13.13
N PRO A 24 -30.92 24.53 -14.46
CA PRO A 24 -31.86 23.82 -15.33
C PRO A 24 -31.36 22.40 -15.64
N ALA A 25 -32.30 21.45 -15.69
CA ALA A 25 -32.02 20.09 -16.14
C ALA A 25 -31.79 20.06 -17.66
N ALA A 26 -30.71 19.44 -18.12
CA ALA A 26 -30.44 19.18 -19.53
C ALA A 26 -30.70 17.70 -19.86
N ALA A 27 -31.58 17.46 -20.82
CA ALA A 27 -32.02 16.12 -21.23
C ALA A 27 -31.01 15.40 -22.16
N SER A 28 -31.26 14.11 -22.35
CA SER A 28 -30.49 13.19 -23.19
C SER A 28 -30.51 13.54 -24.68
N SER A 29 -29.37 13.41 -25.37
CA SER A 29 -29.32 12.95 -26.78
C SER A 29 -27.90 12.60 -27.27
N GLY A 30 -27.82 11.71 -28.26
CA GLY A 30 -26.87 11.84 -29.38
C GLY A 30 -25.39 11.52 -29.18
N ARG A 31 -25.03 10.23 -29.28
CA ARG A 31 -23.63 9.81 -29.56
C ARG A 31 -23.24 10.25 -30.98
N LYS A 32 -22.14 11.00 -31.16
CA LYS A 32 -21.48 11.22 -32.47
C LYS A 32 -19.95 10.99 -32.37
N PRO A 33 -19.28 10.52 -33.43
CA PRO A 33 -17.92 9.97 -33.34
C PRO A 33 -16.85 11.06 -33.26
N ARG A 34 -15.78 10.78 -32.50
CA ARG A 34 -14.56 11.61 -32.49
C ARG A 34 -13.66 11.25 -33.68
N ARG A 35 -13.21 12.26 -34.42
CA ARG A 35 -12.16 12.12 -35.45
C ARG A 35 -10.78 11.86 -34.80
N PRO A 36 -9.88 11.11 -35.45
CA PRO A 36 -8.52 10.90 -34.94
C PRO A 36 -7.69 12.19 -35.01
N ILE A 37 -6.79 12.37 -34.04
CA ILE A 37 -5.83 13.48 -33.97
C ILE A 37 -4.62 13.12 -34.85
N ALA A 38 -4.23 14.03 -35.75
CA ALA A 38 -3.13 13.80 -36.68
C ALA A 38 -1.76 13.90 -35.99
N THR A 39 -0.87 12.96 -36.30
CA THR A 39 0.48 12.86 -35.75
C THR A 39 1.39 13.98 -36.30
N ILE A 40 1.96 14.81 -35.41
CA ILE A 40 2.89 15.86 -35.81
C ILE A 40 4.25 15.24 -36.17
N ARG A 41 4.60 15.24 -37.46
CA ARG A 41 5.85 14.70 -38.00
C ARG A 41 6.91 15.80 -38.03
N ALA A 42 7.95 15.67 -37.22
CA ALA A 42 9.04 16.65 -37.16
C ALA A 42 9.78 16.77 -38.51
N ARG A 43 9.71 17.95 -39.15
CA ARG A 43 10.51 18.27 -40.33
C ARG A 43 11.85 18.89 -39.90
N ARG A 44 12.96 18.31 -40.36
CA ARG A 44 14.27 18.98 -40.37
C ARG A 44 14.23 20.15 -41.35
N GLY A 45 14.67 21.32 -40.91
CA GLY A 45 14.91 22.50 -41.75
C GLY A 45 16.37 22.97 -41.59
N SER A 46 16.97 23.44 -42.69
CA SER A 46 18.38 23.83 -42.76
C SER A 46 18.52 25.31 -43.15
N SER A 47 19.62 25.95 -42.71
CA SER A 47 20.11 27.28 -43.13
C SER A 47 19.28 28.50 -42.65
N ARG A 48 19.81 29.74 -42.54
CA ARG A 48 21.17 30.28 -42.78
C ARG A 48 21.39 31.63 -42.04
N ALA A 49 22.60 31.81 -41.49
CA ALA A 49 23.39 33.04 -41.27
C ALA A 49 22.77 34.45 -41.03
N SER A 50 23.20 35.09 -39.92
CA SER A 50 23.74 36.48 -39.81
C SER A 50 24.45 36.59 -38.44
N ARG A 51 25.77 36.79 -38.30
CA ARG A 51 26.68 37.95 -38.57
C ARG A 51 26.43 39.21 -37.72
N THR A 52 27.22 39.35 -36.65
CA THR A 52 27.89 40.57 -36.08
C THR A 52 28.73 40.04 -34.89
N SER A 53 30.07 40.00 -34.89
CA SER A 53 31.14 41.03 -34.87
C SER A 53 31.47 41.59 -33.47
N SER A 54 32.77 41.88 -33.24
CA SER A 54 33.43 42.30 -31.97
C SER A 54 33.49 41.26 -30.84
N ASP A 55 34.58 41.08 -30.08
CA ASP A 55 35.97 41.52 -30.27
C ASP A 55 36.93 40.53 -29.58
N ALA A 56 38.20 40.52 -30.01
CA ALA A 56 39.31 39.86 -29.33
C ALA A 56 40.43 40.87 -29.08
N PRO A 57 41.32 40.61 -28.10
CA PRO A 57 42.72 40.54 -28.49
C PRO A 57 43.44 39.28 -28.01
N SER A 58 44.52 38.99 -28.73
CA SER A 58 45.37 37.81 -28.67
C SER A 58 46.42 37.83 -27.55
N GLY A 59 46.89 36.65 -27.13
CA GLY A 59 48.18 36.50 -26.46
C GLY A 59 48.58 35.05 -26.14
N GLY A 60 49.72 34.59 -26.69
CA GLY A 60 50.47 33.45 -26.16
C GLY A 60 50.25 32.07 -26.83
N MET A 61 51.20 31.66 -27.67
CA MET A 61 51.34 30.28 -28.17
C MET A 61 52.39 29.54 -27.31
N SER A 62 52.17 28.26 -26.99
CA SER A 62 53.26 27.27 -26.91
C SER A 62 52.73 25.82 -26.79
N ASP A 63 53.22 24.99 -27.71
CA ASP A 63 53.23 23.52 -27.82
C ASP A 63 52.76 22.59 -26.69
N GLY A 64 52.08 21.51 -27.09
CA GLY A 64 51.82 20.32 -26.27
C GLY A 64 51.09 19.22 -27.06
N SER A 65 51.80 18.16 -27.48
CA SER A 65 51.26 17.10 -28.35
C SER A 65 50.18 16.22 -27.68
N PRO A 66 49.19 15.69 -28.44
CA PRO A 66 48.07 14.93 -27.87
C PRO A 66 48.43 13.47 -27.55
N SER A 67 48.26 13.06 -26.30
CA SER A 67 48.41 11.67 -25.87
C SER A 67 47.15 10.82 -26.14
N LYS A 68 47.40 9.65 -26.74
CA LYS A 68 46.40 8.68 -27.21
C LYS A 68 45.45 8.20 -26.11
N ARG A 69 44.13 8.33 -26.32
CA ARG A 69 43.14 7.48 -25.63
C ARG A 69 43.12 6.11 -26.31
N ARG A 70 43.41 5.04 -25.56
CA ARG A 70 43.34 3.65 -26.04
C ARG A 70 41.88 3.23 -26.19
N SER A 71 41.52 2.74 -27.37
CA SER A 71 40.40 1.82 -27.56
C SER A 71 40.76 0.47 -26.92
N VAL A 72 39.83 -0.12 -26.16
CA VAL A 72 39.93 -1.52 -25.74
C VAL A 72 39.16 -2.36 -26.74
N SER A 73 39.85 -3.31 -27.34
CA SER A 73 39.36 -4.20 -28.40
C SER A 73 38.42 -5.28 -27.87
N GLN A 74 37.39 -5.61 -28.64
CA GLN A 74 36.63 -6.85 -28.48
C GLN A 74 37.57 -8.06 -28.61
N GLY A 75 37.52 -8.97 -27.63
CA GLY A 75 38.19 -10.26 -27.69
C GLY A 75 37.17 -11.37 -27.96
N ASN A 76 37.26 -12.02 -29.12
CA ASN A 76 36.53 -13.26 -29.38
C ASN A 76 37.13 -14.40 -28.56
N ILE A 77 36.28 -15.21 -27.92
CA ILE A 77 36.61 -16.61 -27.60
C ILE A 77 35.51 -17.47 -28.20
N ALA A 78 35.85 -18.18 -29.29
CA ALA A 78 34.97 -19.17 -29.88
C ALA A 78 35.02 -20.46 -29.04
N GLY A 79 33.85 -20.94 -28.61
CA GLY A 79 33.71 -22.18 -27.84
C GLY A 79 32.59 -23.06 -28.40
N SER A 80 32.99 -24.05 -29.22
CA SER A 80 32.23 -25.26 -29.57
C SER A 80 30.70 -25.14 -29.75
N VAL A 81 30.26 -24.96 -31.00
CA VAL A 81 28.86 -25.22 -31.40
C VAL A 81 28.58 -26.72 -31.29
N ALA A 82 28.01 -27.16 -30.17
CA ALA A 82 27.37 -28.46 -30.08
C ALA A 82 26.07 -28.44 -30.89
N LYS A 83 25.86 -29.44 -31.75
CA LYS A 83 24.62 -29.59 -32.53
C LYS A 83 23.39 -29.60 -31.60
N PRO A 84 22.24 -29.03 -32.00
CA PRO A 84 21.00 -29.19 -31.26
C PRO A 84 20.69 -30.68 -31.10
N ARG A 85 20.42 -31.13 -29.88
CA ARG A 85 19.87 -32.47 -29.66
C ARG A 85 18.40 -32.44 -30.07
N GLU A 86 18.01 -33.26 -31.03
CA GLU A 86 16.63 -33.44 -31.55
C GLU A 86 15.65 -34.05 -30.51
N SER A 87 15.94 -33.94 -29.21
CA SER A 87 15.21 -34.56 -28.11
C SER A 87 14.42 -33.55 -27.26
N ALA A 88 14.23 -32.32 -27.75
CA ALA A 88 13.45 -31.28 -27.07
C ALA A 88 12.02 -31.11 -27.66
N ASP A 89 11.85 -31.34 -28.97
CA ASP A 89 10.53 -31.19 -29.63
C ASP A 89 9.59 -32.38 -29.34
N THR A 90 10.12 -33.56 -29.01
CA THR A 90 9.33 -34.75 -28.65
C THR A 90 8.64 -34.66 -27.28
N ALA A 91 8.89 -33.61 -26.49
CA ALA A 91 8.25 -33.37 -25.19
C ALA A 91 7.15 -32.28 -25.22
N ARG A 92 6.93 -31.62 -26.37
CA ARG A 92 5.96 -30.51 -26.53
C ARG A 92 4.57 -30.95 -27.06
N MET A 93 4.26 -32.24 -27.03
CA MET A 93 3.11 -32.82 -27.76
C MET A 93 2.14 -33.67 -26.90
N SER A 94 1.98 -33.40 -25.60
CA SER A 94 1.10 -34.20 -24.71
C SER A 94 0.11 -33.40 -23.86
N ALA A 95 -0.62 -32.44 -24.45
CA ALA A 95 -1.67 -31.68 -23.75
C ALA A 95 -2.83 -31.16 -24.63
N SER A 96 -2.93 -31.57 -25.90
CA SER A 96 -4.06 -31.20 -26.78
C SER A 96 -5.02 -32.37 -26.89
N THR A 97 -6.26 -32.17 -26.47
CA THR A 97 -7.34 -33.15 -26.58
C THR A 97 -8.48 -32.57 -27.41
N PRO A 98 -9.38 -33.39 -27.98
CA PRO A 98 -10.49 -32.87 -28.80
C PRO A 98 -11.35 -31.82 -28.09
N LEU A 99 -11.49 -31.92 -26.75
CA LEU A 99 -12.20 -30.93 -25.94
C LEU A 99 -11.42 -29.60 -25.85
N ILE A 100 -10.12 -29.66 -25.57
CA ILE A 100 -9.26 -28.47 -25.48
C ILE A 100 -9.16 -27.77 -26.84
N ASP A 101 -8.97 -28.52 -27.93
CA ASP A 101 -8.91 -27.95 -29.28
C ASP A 101 -10.25 -27.30 -29.66
N ARG A 102 -11.39 -27.92 -29.35
CA ARG A 102 -12.70 -27.31 -29.62
C ARG A 102 -12.95 -26.05 -28.81
N ALA A 103 -12.56 -26.02 -27.53
CA ALA A 103 -12.62 -24.82 -26.71
C ALA A 103 -11.72 -23.71 -27.26
N ARG A 104 -10.52 -24.06 -27.72
CA ARG A 104 -9.57 -23.13 -28.32
C ARG A 104 -10.05 -22.58 -29.66
N GLU A 105 -10.70 -23.38 -30.50
CA GLU A 105 -11.37 -22.95 -31.74
C GLU A 105 -12.52 -21.97 -31.46
N LEU A 106 -13.39 -22.28 -30.49
CA LEU A 106 -14.48 -21.40 -30.08
C LEU A 106 -13.96 -20.05 -29.56
N ALA A 107 -12.91 -20.07 -28.72
CA ALA A 107 -12.25 -18.87 -28.22
C ALA A 107 -11.63 -18.04 -29.36
N ARG A 108 -10.89 -18.66 -30.28
CA ARG A 108 -10.33 -17.97 -31.47
C ARG A 108 -11.42 -17.33 -32.32
N ALA A 109 -12.51 -18.05 -32.58
CA ALA A 109 -13.62 -17.54 -33.38
C ALA A 109 -14.32 -16.34 -32.70
N ALA A 110 -14.55 -16.41 -31.39
CA ALA A 110 -15.23 -15.35 -30.64
C ALA A 110 -14.38 -14.08 -30.46
N HIS A 111 -13.06 -14.22 -30.31
CA HIS A 111 -12.14 -13.10 -30.09
C HIS A 111 -11.38 -12.66 -31.35
N ALA A 112 -11.74 -13.14 -32.54
CA ALA A 112 -11.05 -12.86 -33.81
C ALA A 112 -10.90 -11.37 -34.15
N GLU A 113 -11.87 -10.54 -33.76
CA GLU A 113 -11.85 -9.08 -33.98
C GLU A 113 -11.44 -8.29 -32.71
N GLN A 114 -11.06 -8.96 -31.62
CA GLN A 114 -10.81 -8.33 -30.33
C GLN A 114 -9.32 -8.06 -30.06
N THR A 115 -8.96 -6.78 -29.96
CA THR A 115 -7.64 -6.32 -29.49
C THR A 115 -7.70 -5.95 -27.99
N ARG A 116 -6.62 -6.23 -27.24
CA ARG A 116 -6.57 -5.92 -25.80
C ARG A 116 -6.42 -4.41 -25.58
N LYS A 117 -6.91 -3.88 -24.45
CA LYS A 117 -6.90 -2.42 -24.13
C LYS A 117 -5.51 -1.82 -23.86
N ALA A 118 -4.44 -2.61 -24.00
CA ALA A 118 -3.05 -2.18 -23.86
C ALA A 118 -2.14 -3.07 -24.73
N GLY A 119 -1.53 -2.49 -25.76
CA GLY A 119 -0.61 -3.16 -26.68
C GLY A 119 -1.28 -3.87 -27.86
N ASP A 120 -0.59 -3.90 -29.00
CA ASP A 120 -1.04 -4.50 -30.29
C ASP A 120 -1.07 -6.04 -30.30
N VAL A 121 -1.26 -6.68 -29.13
CA VAL A 121 -1.26 -8.14 -28.97
C VAL A 121 -2.70 -8.67 -29.04
N PRO A 122 -2.99 -9.70 -29.88
CA PRO A 122 -4.32 -10.29 -29.97
C PRO A 122 -4.81 -10.82 -28.63
N TYR A 123 -6.11 -10.62 -28.33
CA TYR A 123 -6.72 -11.02 -27.06
C TYR A 123 -6.45 -12.47 -26.70
N PHE A 124 -6.51 -13.35 -27.70
CA PHE A 124 -6.32 -14.79 -27.59
C PHE A 124 -4.97 -15.21 -26.94
N THR A 125 -3.92 -14.40 -27.05
CA THR A 125 -2.61 -14.62 -26.39
C THR A 125 -2.73 -14.68 -24.85
N HIS A 126 -3.69 -13.95 -24.27
CA HIS A 126 -4.00 -14.02 -22.84
C HIS A 126 -4.54 -15.40 -22.45
N LEU A 127 -5.44 -15.94 -23.28
CA LEU A 127 -6.11 -17.21 -23.04
C LEU A 127 -5.12 -18.38 -23.13
N GLU A 128 -4.23 -18.36 -24.13
CA GLU A 128 -3.08 -19.27 -24.22
C GLU A 128 -2.17 -19.14 -22.98
N SER A 129 -1.81 -17.93 -22.57
CA SER A 129 -0.95 -17.71 -21.38
C SER A 129 -1.58 -18.24 -20.06
N VAL A 130 -2.90 -18.13 -19.90
CA VAL A 130 -3.60 -18.67 -18.70
C VAL A 130 -3.62 -20.19 -18.72
N ALA A 131 -3.90 -20.81 -19.87
CA ALA A 131 -3.82 -22.26 -20.04
C ALA A 131 -2.40 -22.80 -19.80
N GLU A 132 -1.36 -22.12 -20.33
CA GLU A 132 0.04 -22.45 -20.10
C GLU A 132 0.43 -22.35 -18.62
N ILE A 133 0.00 -21.30 -17.90
CA ILE A 133 0.23 -21.17 -16.46
C ILE A 133 -0.40 -22.35 -15.71
N LEU A 134 -1.61 -22.76 -16.06
CA LEU A 134 -2.29 -23.90 -15.42
C LEU A 134 -1.52 -25.20 -15.62
N VAL A 135 -1.21 -25.55 -16.87
CA VAL A 135 -0.47 -26.78 -17.22
C VAL A 135 0.92 -26.78 -16.59
N ALA A 136 1.65 -25.65 -16.60
CA ALA A 136 2.98 -25.55 -15.99
C ALA A 136 2.99 -25.76 -14.46
N HIS A 137 1.86 -25.55 -13.78
CA HIS A 137 1.68 -25.87 -12.36
C HIS A 137 0.93 -27.19 -12.12
N GLY A 138 0.62 -27.93 -13.20
CA GLY A 138 -0.09 -29.22 -13.20
C GLY A 138 -1.58 -29.12 -12.87
N HIS A 139 -2.24 -28.05 -13.29
CA HIS A 139 -3.70 -27.99 -13.42
C HIS A 139 -4.06 -28.29 -14.88
N ASP A 140 -3.79 -29.54 -15.29
CA ASP A 140 -3.74 -30.02 -16.67
C ASP A 140 -4.93 -30.93 -17.06
N ASP A 141 -5.99 -30.99 -16.23
CA ASP A 141 -7.22 -31.71 -16.58
C ASP A 141 -7.99 -31.01 -17.72
N GLU A 142 -8.55 -31.81 -18.62
CA GLU A 142 -9.13 -31.31 -19.88
C GLU A 142 -10.25 -30.28 -19.66
N VAL A 143 -11.07 -30.45 -18.61
CA VAL A 143 -12.19 -29.56 -18.29
C VAL A 143 -11.68 -28.20 -17.80
N THR A 144 -10.70 -28.20 -16.90
CA THR A 144 -10.06 -26.95 -16.40
C THR A 144 -9.33 -26.22 -17.52
N VAL A 145 -8.56 -26.92 -18.36
CA VAL A 145 -7.82 -26.29 -19.48
C VAL A 145 -8.78 -25.77 -20.56
N ALA A 146 -9.83 -26.51 -20.92
CA ALA A 146 -10.86 -26.04 -21.84
C ALA A 146 -11.62 -24.82 -21.29
N ALA A 147 -11.99 -24.83 -20.00
CA ALA A 147 -12.62 -23.68 -19.35
C ALA A 147 -11.69 -22.46 -19.27
N ALA A 148 -10.37 -22.66 -19.13
CA ALA A 148 -9.39 -21.58 -19.15
C ALA A 148 -9.34 -20.84 -20.50
N TYR A 149 -9.45 -21.57 -21.62
CA TYR A 149 -9.57 -20.94 -22.95
C TYR A 149 -10.87 -20.15 -23.12
N LEU A 150 -11.89 -20.40 -22.30
CA LEU A 150 -13.24 -19.85 -22.45
C LEU A 150 -13.65 -18.90 -21.31
N HIS A 151 -12.78 -18.64 -20.33
CA HIS A 151 -13.17 -17.98 -19.07
C HIS A 151 -13.76 -16.58 -19.24
N ASP A 152 -13.28 -15.81 -20.23
CA ASP A 152 -13.80 -14.48 -20.55
C ASP A 152 -14.94 -14.48 -21.58
N LEU A 153 -15.28 -15.63 -22.19
CA LEU A 153 -16.17 -15.68 -23.35
C LEU A 153 -17.54 -15.06 -23.03
N LEU A 154 -18.12 -15.40 -21.88
CA LEU A 154 -19.42 -14.87 -21.46
C LEU A 154 -19.35 -13.42 -20.98
N GLU A 155 -18.17 -12.97 -20.56
CA GLU A 155 -17.92 -11.63 -20.06
C GLU A 155 -17.77 -10.60 -21.18
N ASP A 156 -17.02 -10.95 -22.22
CA ASP A 156 -16.62 -10.04 -23.30
C ASP A 156 -17.34 -10.34 -24.64
N GLN A 157 -17.78 -11.59 -24.86
CA GLN A 157 -18.47 -12.03 -26.07
C GLN A 157 -19.80 -12.76 -25.78
N PRO A 158 -20.72 -12.18 -24.98
CA PRO A 158 -21.92 -12.85 -24.46
C PRO A 158 -22.88 -13.41 -25.54
N ALA A 159 -22.78 -12.94 -26.79
CA ALA A 159 -23.51 -13.51 -27.92
C ALA A 159 -23.18 -15.00 -28.18
N HIS A 160 -22.02 -15.48 -27.74
CA HIS A 160 -21.59 -16.87 -27.88
C HIS A 160 -22.14 -17.81 -26.78
N ALA A 161 -22.91 -17.30 -25.82
CA ALA A 161 -23.47 -18.12 -24.73
C ALA A 161 -24.35 -19.31 -25.19
N PRO A 162 -25.15 -19.25 -26.28
CA PRO A 162 -25.84 -20.43 -26.80
C PRO A 162 -24.86 -21.46 -27.36
N ARG A 163 -23.91 -20.99 -28.18
CA ARG A 163 -22.87 -21.82 -28.82
C ARG A 163 -21.97 -22.53 -27.80
N LEU A 164 -21.64 -21.86 -26.69
CA LEU A 164 -20.93 -22.47 -25.55
C LEU A 164 -21.69 -23.68 -24.99
N ARG A 165 -23.02 -23.58 -24.82
CA ARG A 165 -23.85 -24.66 -24.26
C ARG A 165 -24.16 -25.78 -25.23
N GLU A 166 -24.08 -25.51 -26.53
CA GLU A 166 -24.24 -26.50 -27.60
C GLU A 166 -22.95 -27.29 -27.85
N GLU A 167 -21.79 -26.62 -27.85
CA GLU A 167 -20.52 -27.23 -28.24
C GLU A 167 -19.69 -27.81 -27.08
N MET A 168 -19.88 -27.33 -25.83
CA MET A 168 -19.07 -27.76 -24.67
C MET A 168 -19.84 -28.69 -23.71
N PRO A 169 -19.14 -29.63 -23.03
CA PRO A 169 -19.70 -30.39 -21.92
C PRO A 169 -20.21 -29.49 -20.79
N ALA A 170 -21.27 -29.93 -20.11
CA ALA A 170 -21.91 -29.18 -19.02
C ALA A 170 -20.94 -28.75 -17.90
N GLU A 171 -19.89 -29.54 -17.62
CA GLU A 171 -18.86 -29.22 -16.62
C GLU A 171 -17.98 -28.03 -17.03
N VAL A 172 -17.66 -27.89 -18.33
CA VAL A 172 -16.93 -26.73 -18.86
C VAL A 172 -17.83 -25.50 -18.80
N VAL A 173 -19.09 -25.61 -19.23
CA VAL A 173 -20.09 -24.54 -19.16
C VAL A 173 -20.22 -24.01 -17.72
N ALA A 174 -20.44 -24.91 -16.75
CA ALA A 174 -20.59 -24.53 -15.34
C ALA A 174 -19.33 -23.87 -14.77
N THR A 175 -18.14 -24.33 -15.17
CA THR A 175 -16.86 -23.73 -14.74
C THR A 175 -16.68 -22.32 -15.32
N VAL A 176 -17.03 -22.10 -16.59
CA VAL A 176 -16.99 -20.77 -17.22
C VAL A 176 -18.05 -19.83 -16.62
N GLU A 177 -19.27 -20.32 -16.34
CA GLU A 177 -20.30 -19.53 -15.67
C GLU A 177 -19.90 -19.13 -14.24
N ALA A 178 -19.17 -19.99 -13.51
CA ALA A 178 -18.59 -19.67 -12.20
C ALA A 178 -17.45 -18.64 -12.27
N LEU A 179 -16.81 -18.47 -13.43
CA LEU A 179 -15.74 -17.48 -13.67
C LEU A 179 -16.27 -16.10 -14.13
N THR A 180 -17.55 -15.99 -14.46
CA THR A 180 -18.13 -14.81 -15.15
C THR A 180 -18.79 -13.80 -14.20
N GLU A 181 -18.34 -12.54 -14.15
CA GLU A 181 -19.06 -11.46 -13.46
C GLU A 181 -20.38 -11.11 -14.18
N LYS A 182 -21.50 -11.16 -13.45
CA LYS A 182 -22.79 -10.63 -13.92
C LYS A 182 -22.74 -9.09 -14.01
N LYS A 183 -22.34 -8.56 -15.18
CA LYS A 183 -22.13 -7.12 -15.47
C LYS A 183 -23.40 -6.26 -15.36
N THR A 184 -24.57 -6.79 -15.67
CA THR A 184 -25.87 -6.08 -15.64
C THR A 184 -26.89 -6.74 -14.70
N ASP A 185 -27.86 -5.96 -14.22
CA ASP A 185 -29.05 -6.48 -13.56
C ASP A 185 -30.10 -6.98 -14.58
N GLY A 186 -31.19 -7.57 -14.09
CA GLY A 186 -32.31 -8.05 -14.93
C GLY A 186 -33.10 -6.94 -15.66
N ARG A 187 -32.67 -5.67 -15.56
CA ARG A 187 -33.21 -4.51 -16.28
C ARG A 187 -32.17 -3.90 -17.24
N GLY A 188 -31.02 -4.57 -17.42
CA GLY A 188 -29.94 -4.12 -18.31
C GLY A 188 -29.04 -3.02 -17.72
N LYS A 189 -29.23 -2.61 -16.46
CA LYS A 189 -28.39 -1.57 -15.84
C LYS A 189 -27.08 -2.18 -15.34
N THR A 190 -25.96 -1.50 -15.59
CA THR A 190 -24.64 -1.91 -15.08
C THR A 190 -24.64 -1.99 -13.55
N ARG A 191 -24.21 -3.13 -13.00
CA ARG A 191 -24.10 -3.36 -11.56
C ARG A 191 -22.82 -2.75 -11.00
N ASP A 192 -22.89 -2.29 -9.75
CA ASP A 192 -21.74 -1.76 -9.01
C ASP A 192 -20.59 -2.79 -8.95
N LYS A 193 -19.35 -2.32 -9.15
CA LYS A 193 -18.15 -3.17 -9.19
C LYS A 193 -17.92 -3.91 -7.88
N ARG A 194 -18.13 -3.26 -6.72
CA ARG A 194 -17.93 -3.91 -5.41
C ARG A 194 -18.97 -5.02 -5.21
N ALA A 195 -20.22 -4.79 -5.62
CA ALA A 195 -21.27 -5.81 -5.60
C ALA A 195 -20.93 -7.01 -6.50
N ARG A 196 -20.51 -6.80 -7.75
CA ARG A 196 -20.14 -7.91 -8.65
C ARG A 196 -18.97 -8.74 -8.13
N PHE A 197 -17.93 -8.08 -7.62
CA PHE A 197 -16.78 -8.77 -7.03
C PHE A 197 -17.17 -9.60 -5.79
N ARG A 198 -18.12 -9.13 -4.96
CA ARG A 198 -18.65 -9.92 -3.83
C ARG A 198 -19.39 -11.18 -4.30
N ASP A 199 -20.22 -11.08 -5.33
CA ASP A 199 -20.93 -12.23 -5.89
C ASP A 199 -19.96 -13.26 -6.49
N TYR A 200 -18.95 -12.78 -7.24
CA TYR A 200 -17.87 -13.61 -7.78
C TYR A 200 -17.10 -14.36 -6.68
N VAL A 201 -16.71 -13.64 -5.62
CA VAL A 201 -16.07 -14.21 -4.42
C VAL A 201 -16.99 -15.19 -3.68
N ALA A 202 -18.32 -15.01 -3.72
CA ALA A 202 -19.26 -15.95 -3.13
C ALA A 202 -19.32 -17.25 -3.94
N GLY A 203 -19.45 -17.17 -5.27
CA GLY A 203 -19.45 -18.34 -6.16
C GLY A 203 -18.16 -19.17 -6.05
N LEU A 204 -16.98 -18.54 -6.02
CA LEU A 204 -15.70 -19.24 -5.81
C LEU A 204 -15.56 -19.89 -4.41
N LYS A 205 -16.42 -19.55 -3.45
CA LYS A 205 -16.40 -20.14 -2.11
C LYS A 205 -17.28 -21.37 -1.98
N GLU A 206 -18.26 -21.55 -2.87
CA GLU A 206 -19.18 -22.70 -2.89
C GLU A 206 -18.42 -24.04 -3.00
N ASP A 207 -19.02 -25.10 -2.45
CA ASP A 207 -18.45 -26.45 -2.46
C ASP A 207 -18.93 -27.25 -3.67
N THR A 208 -18.65 -26.72 -4.88
CA THR A 208 -19.04 -27.32 -6.16
C THR A 208 -17.83 -27.70 -7.00
N GLU A 209 -17.96 -28.69 -7.88
CA GLU A 209 -16.89 -29.03 -8.84
C GLU A 209 -16.55 -27.86 -9.78
N ALA A 210 -17.55 -27.07 -10.16
CA ALA A 210 -17.36 -25.86 -10.95
C ALA A 210 -16.48 -24.83 -10.20
N ALA A 211 -16.75 -24.60 -8.91
CA ALA A 211 -15.91 -23.73 -8.09
C ALA A 211 -14.49 -24.31 -7.90
N ARG A 212 -14.35 -25.62 -7.66
CA ARG A 212 -13.04 -26.31 -7.56
C ARG A 212 -12.18 -26.10 -8.80
N ARG A 213 -12.75 -26.22 -10.00
CA ARG A 213 -12.04 -25.99 -11.28
C ARG A 213 -11.84 -24.50 -11.60
N ALA A 214 -12.80 -23.64 -11.24
CA ALA A 214 -12.70 -22.19 -11.43
C ALA A 214 -11.58 -21.55 -10.59
N ILE A 215 -11.35 -22.01 -9.36
CA ILE A 215 -10.33 -21.45 -8.45
C ILE A 215 -8.91 -21.37 -9.05
N PRO A 216 -8.30 -22.45 -9.61
CA PRO A 216 -6.99 -22.36 -10.23
C PRO A 216 -7.00 -21.48 -11.50
N ILE A 217 -8.06 -21.50 -12.31
CA ILE A 217 -8.19 -20.65 -13.51
C ILE A 217 -8.20 -19.17 -13.10
N SER A 218 -8.99 -18.81 -12.10
CA SER A 218 -9.03 -17.47 -11.49
C SER A 218 -7.63 -17.04 -11.02
N CYS A 219 -6.89 -17.94 -10.38
CA CYS A 219 -5.53 -17.68 -9.90
C CYS A 219 -4.54 -17.43 -11.06
N ALA A 220 -4.57 -18.27 -12.11
CA ALA A 220 -3.74 -18.15 -13.30
C ALA A 220 -4.06 -16.88 -14.12
N ASP A 221 -5.34 -16.53 -14.25
CA ASP A 221 -5.79 -15.26 -14.81
C ASP A 221 -5.17 -14.07 -14.06
N LYS A 222 -5.32 -14.01 -12.72
CA LYS A 222 -4.74 -12.90 -11.95
C LYS A 222 -3.22 -12.86 -12.02
N ILE A 223 -2.52 -14.00 -12.09
CA ILE A 223 -1.06 -14.04 -12.37
C ILE A 223 -0.75 -13.34 -13.69
N HIS A 224 -1.40 -13.74 -14.79
CA HIS A 224 -1.13 -13.18 -16.12
C HIS A 224 -1.49 -11.69 -16.20
N ASN A 225 -2.66 -11.30 -15.69
CA ASN A 225 -3.11 -9.91 -15.67
C ASN A 225 -2.17 -9.01 -14.86
N THR A 226 -1.72 -9.48 -13.70
CA THR A 226 -0.77 -8.75 -12.84
C THR A 226 0.60 -8.63 -13.48
N ARG A 227 1.15 -9.73 -14.04
CA ARG A 227 2.43 -9.71 -14.78
C ARG A 227 2.37 -8.81 -16.03
N SER A 228 1.23 -8.80 -16.75
CA SER A 228 0.99 -7.90 -17.89
C SER A 228 1.12 -6.43 -17.50
N LEU A 229 0.50 -6.03 -16.39
CA LEU A 229 0.54 -4.65 -15.89
C LEU A 229 1.96 -4.22 -15.52
N VAL A 230 2.70 -5.08 -14.81
CA VAL A 230 4.09 -4.79 -14.40
C VAL A 230 5.04 -4.72 -15.60
N SER A 231 4.90 -5.58 -16.60
CA SER A 231 5.74 -5.52 -17.81
C SER A 231 5.50 -4.22 -18.58
N ALA A 232 4.24 -3.91 -18.90
CA ALA A 232 3.90 -2.70 -19.64
C ALA A 232 4.26 -1.41 -18.90
N GLU A 233 4.25 -1.41 -17.57
CA GLU A 233 4.76 -0.27 -16.78
C GLU A 233 6.28 -0.11 -16.93
N ARG A 234 7.05 -1.21 -16.88
CA ARG A 234 8.51 -1.21 -17.13
C ARG A 234 8.86 -0.80 -18.56
N GLU A 235 7.97 -1.07 -19.52
CA GLU A 235 8.07 -0.63 -20.91
C GLU A 235 7.65 0.85 -21.12
N GLY A 236 7.20 1.54 -20.06
CA GLY A 236 6.86 2.97 -20.09
C GLY A 236 5.45 3.29 -20.58
N HIS A 237 4.53 2.33 -20.59
CA HIS A 237 3.14 2.56 -21.04
C HIS A 237 2.22 3.21 -20.01
N ALA A 238 2.70 3.45 -18.78
CA ALA A 238 1.96 4.08 -17.68
C ALA A 238 0.59 3.42 -17.43
N LEU A 239 0.51 2.08 -17.47
CA LEU A 239 -0.74 1.36 -17.28
C LEU A 239 -1.26 1.44 -15.85
N LEU A 240 -0.38 1.67 -14.86
CA LEU A 240 -0.81 1.85 -13.47
C LEU A 240 -1.66 3.13 -13.31
N MET A 241 -1.40 4.16 -14.11
CA MET A 241 -2.25 5.37 -14.20
C MET A 241 -3.59 5.12 -14.92
N ARG A 242 -3.80 3.92 -15.48
CA ARG A 242 -5.02 3.51 -16.21
C ARG A 242 -5.78 2.39 -15.51
N LEU A 243 -5.42 2.03 -14.28
CA LEU A 243 -6.14 1.02 -13.50
C LEU A 243 -7.62 1.39 -13.40
N SER A 244 -8.50 0.43 -13.68
CA SER A 244 -9.96 0.68 -13.69
C SER A 244 -10.58 0.78 -12.29
N THR A 245 -9.77 0.55 -11.26
CA THR A 245 -10.08 0.48 -9.83
C THR A 245 -8.89 1.10 -9.10
N ARG A 246 -9.10 1.77 -7.97
CA ARG A 246 -8.00 2.43 -7.24
C ARG A 246 -6.96 1.42 -6.71
N PRO A 247 -5.67 1.80 -6.52
CA PRO A 247 -4.63 0.86 -6.10
C PRO A 247 -4.94 0.07 -4.82
N GLY A 248 -5.33 0.72 -3.73
CA GLY A 248 -5.65 0.05 -2.46
C GLY A 248 -6.88 -0.86 -2.55
N GLN A 249 -7.87 -0.47 -3.37
CA GLN A 249 -9.01 -1.35 -3.69
C GLN A 249 -8.58 -2.59 -4.49
N HIS A 250 -7.61 -2.46 -5.39
CA HIS A 250 -7.07 -3.56 -6.18
C HIS A 250 -6.24 -4.53 -5.32
N GLU A 251 -5.43 -4.01 -4.40
CA GLU A 251 -4.73 -4.79 -3.38
C GLU A 251 -5.72 -5.59 -2.50
N ALA A 252 -6.80 -4.95 -2.04
CA ALA A 252 -7.82 -5.61 -1.24
C ALA A 252 -8.54 -6.74 -2.01
N GLN A 253 -8.76 -6.57 -3.31
CA GLN A 253 -9.29 -7.62 -4.19
C GLN A 253 -8.33 -8.80 -4.30
N LEU A 254 -7.05 -8.55 -4.62
CA LEU A 254 -6.03 -9.60 -4.73
C LEU A 254 -5.81 -10.34 -3.40
N THR A 255 -5.83 -9.62 -2.28
CA THR A 255 -5.74 -10.21 -0.92
C THR A 255 -6.94 -11.09 -0.61
N THR A 256 -8.15 -10.67 -0.99
CA THR A 256 -9.38 -11.47 -0.83
C THR A 256 -9.31 -12.76 -1.66
N LEU A 257 -8.86 -12.67 -2.91
CA LEU A 257 -8.71 -13.82 -3.81
C LEU A 257 -7.63 -14.79 -3.31
N ARG A 258 -6.47 -14.29 -2.85
CA ARG A 258 -5.42 -15.10 -2.23
C ARG A 258 -5.94 -15.99 -1.10
N ALA A 259 -6.82 -15.44 -0.25
CA ALA A 259 -7.41 -16.17 0.87
C ALA A 259 -8.38 -17.29 0.43
N ILE A 260 -8.93 -17.23 -0.80
CA ILE A 260 -9.72 -18.31 -1.40
C ILE A 260 -8.80 -19.35 -2.04
N TYR A 261 -7.73 -18.92 -2.70
CA TYR A 261 -6.76 -19.81 -3.36
C TYR A 261 -5.94 -20.63 -2.33
N ALA A 262 -5.65 -20.06 -1.16
CA ALA A 262 -4.90 -20.72 -0.10
C ALA A 262 -5.53 -22.05 0.33
N GLY A 263 -4.80 -23.16 0.16
CA GLY A 263 -5.29 -24.51 0.45
C GLY A 263 -6.25 -25.10 -0.60
N ARG A 264 -6.59 -24.36 -1.67
CA ARG A 264 -7.45 -24.81 -2.78
C ARG A 264 -6.73 -24.89 -4.14
N VAL A 265 -5.55 -24.27 -4.29
CA VAL A 265 -4.64 -24.47 -5.44
C VAL A 265 -3.35 -25.15 -5.01
N ARG A 266 -2.59 -25.70 -5.97
CA ARG A 266 -1.26 -26.27 -5.71
C ARG A 266 -0.30 -25.20 -5.16
N PRO A 267 0.58 -25.52 -4.19
CA PRO A 267 1.46 -24.53 -3.56
C PRO A 267 2.32 -23.70 -4.52
N ALA A 268 2.80 -24.32 -5.61
CA ALA A 268 3.59 -23.63 -6.64
C ALA A 268 2.78 -22.54 -7.38
N LEU A 269 1.50 -22.79 -7.68
CA LEU A 269 0.63 -21.78 -8.33
C LEU A 269 0.35 -20.61 -7.37
N LEU A 270 0.12 -20.91 -6.09
CA LEU A 270 -0.05 -19.87 -5.06
C LEU A 270 1.22 -19.01 -4.88
N ALA A 271 2.41 -19.62 -4.95
CA ALA A 271 3.68 -18.90 -4.91
C ALA A 271 3.86 -17.97 -6.13
N SER A 272 3.55 -18.45 -7.34
CA SER A 272 3.52 -17.62 -8.55
C SER A 272 2.52 -16.45 -8.47
N PHE A 273 1.36 -16.66 -7.82
CA PHE A 273 0.40 -15.60 -7.52
C PHE A 273 0.96 -14.57 -6.54
N ASP A 274 1.59 -15.01 -5.45
CA ASP A 274 2.18 -14.11 -4.47
C ASP A 274 3.36 -13.31 -5.04
N GLU A 275 4.22 -13.93 -5.86
CA GLU A 275 5.28 -13.24 -6.60
C GLU A 275 4.70 -12.13 -7.50
N ALA A 276 3.73 -12.48 -8.36
CA ALA A 276 3.11 -11.52 -9.27
C ALA A 276 2.44 -10.37 -8.51
N LYS A 277 1.63 -10.70 -7.50
CA LYS A 277 0.93 -9.72 -6.63
C LYS A 277 1.93 -8.79 -5.95
N ASN A 278 2.98 -9.32 -5.32
CA ASN A 278 4.00 -8.51 -4.64
C ASN A 278 4.71 -7.58 -5.64
N ALA A 279 5.12 -8.08 -6.81
CA ALA A 279 5.77 -7.26 -7.84
C ALA A 279 4.88 -6.08 -8.32
N LEU A 280 3.56 -6.26 -8.37
CA LEU A 280 2.63 -5.17 -8.67
C LEU A 280 2.52 -4.17 -7.50
N LEU A 281 2.44 -4.64 -6.25
CA LEU A 281 2.40 -3.77 -5.08
C LEU A 281 3.68 -2.96 -4.92
N ASP A 282 4.85 -3.56 -5.12
CA ASP A 282 6.15 -2.87 -5.13
C ASP A 282 6.20 -1.80 -6.23
N THR A 283 5.70 -2.12 -7.43
CA THR A 283 5.63 -1.16 -8.54
C THR A 283 4.67 -0.01 -8.21
N LEU A 284 3.50 -0.28 -7.62
CA LEU A 284 2.56 0.74 -7.19
C LEU A 284 3.13 1.63 -6.07
N ALA A 285 3.79 1.03 -5.07
CA ALA A 285 4.39 1.73 -3.94
C ALA A 285 5.44 2.77 -4.39
N ALA A 286 6.23 2.44 -5.42
CA ALA A 286 7.20 3.37 -6.00
C ALA A 286 6.56 4.63 -6.62
N TRP A 287 5.29 4.57 -7.04
CA TRP A 287 4.55 5.71 -7.58
C TRP A 287 3.88 6.58 -6.50
N LEU A 288 3.60 6.04 -5.31
CA LEU A 288 2.81 6.73 -4.29
C LEU A 288 3.36 8.11 -3.86
N PRO A 289 4.69 8.36 -3.74
CA PRO A 289 5.19 9.71 -3.45
C PRO A 289 4.85 10.74 -4.54
N GLY A 290 4.90 10.35 -5.81
CA GLY A 290 4.48 11.21 -6.93
C GLY A 290 2.95 11.38 -7.00
N TRP A 291 2.20 10.34 -6.63
CA TRP A 291 0.74 10.41 -6.52
C TRP A 291 0.30 11.33 -5.38
N ALA A 292 0.98 11.29 -4.23
CA ALA A 292 0.75 12.19 -3.10
C ALA A 292 0.92 13.68 -3.49
N VAL A 293 1.99 14.00 -4.23
CA VAL A 293 2.22 15.35 -4.78
C VAL A 293 1.13 15.73 -5.79
N THR A 294 0.65 14.79 -6.60
CA THR A 294 -0.44 15.03 -7.56
C THR A 294 -1.76 15.35 -6.84
N ILE A 295 -2.08 14.61 -5.77
CA ILE A 295 -3.26 14.83 -4.91
C ILE A 295 -3.15 16.19 -4.21
N CYS A 296 -1.99 16.51 -3.64
CA CYS A 296 -1.70 17.81 -3.02
C CYS A 296 -1.95 18.98 -4.00
N ALA A 297 -1.38 18.91 -5.20
CA ALA A 297 -1.55 19.94 -6.22
C ALA A 297 -3.01 20.10 -6.70
N GLN A 298 -3.80 19.02 -6.68
CA GLN A 298 -5.24 19.05 -6.97
C GLN A 298 -6.06 19.65 -5.82
N ALA A 299 -5.72 19.32 -4.57
CA ALA A 299 -6.45 19.77 -3.38
C ALA A 299 -6.29 21.28 -3.17
N HIS A 300 -5.06 21.80 -3.30
CA HIS A 300 -4.73 23.22 -3.08
C HIS A 300 -4.80 24.06 -4.37
N LEU A 301 -5.53 23.61 -5.41
CA LEU A 301 -5.63 24.31 -6.68
C LEU A 301 -6.35 25.65 -6.52
N GLY A 302 -5.64 26.75 -6.76
CA GLY A 302 -6.16 28.12 -6.57
C GLY A 302 -6.07 28.64 -5.14
N GLN A 303 -5.45 27.90 -4.22
CA GLN A 303 -5.12 28.35 -2.88
C GLN A 303 -3.79 29.12 -2.89
N PHE A 304 -3.76 30.24 -2.16
CA PHE A 304 -2.58 31.11 -2.04
C PHE A 304 -2.25 31.33 -0.56
N ASP A 305 -0.96 31.49 -0.26
CA ASP A 305 -0.48 31.84 1.07
C ASP A 305 -0.63 33.35 1.39
N LYS A 306 -0.21 33.74 2.60
CA LYS A 306 -0.29 35.14 3.06
C LYS A 306 0.65 36.10 2.30
N ALA A 307 1.62 35.58 1.56
CA ALA A 307 2.50 36.35 0.69
C ALA A 307 2.00 36.38 -0.77
N GLY A 308 0.83 35.79 -1.04
CA GLY A 308 0.24 35.73 -2.39
C GLY A 308 0.87 34.67 -3.29
N GLN A 309 1.68 33.76 -2.75
CA GLN A 309 2.28 32.66 -3.52
C GLN A 309 1.34 31.43 -3.56
N PRO A 310 1.36 30.61 -4.62
CA PRO A 310 0.63 29.34 -4.67
C PRO A 310 0.93 28.44 -3.47
N TYR A 311 -0.11 28.04 -2.72
CA TYR A 311 0.04 27.32 -1.46
C TYR A 311 0.81 26.00 -1.58
N VAL A 312 0.66 25.31 -2.72
CA VAL A 312 1.35 24.06 -3.07
C VAL A 312 2.88 24.11 -2.90
N TYR A 313 3.50 25.30 -2.95
CA TYR A 313 4.93 25.44 -2.67
C TYR A 313 5.31 25.11 -1.21
N HIS A 314 4.39 25.24 -0.25
CA HIS A 314 4.65 24.83 1.14
C HIS A 314 4.81 23.31 1.27
N PRO A 315 3.79 22.46 0.95
CA PRO A 315 3.97 21.00 1.00
C PRO A 315 5.14 20.51 0.15
N LEU A 316 5.42 21.12 -1.02
CA LEU A 316 6.57 20.76 -1.85
C LEU A 316 7.93 21.00 -1.17
N ARG A 317 8.09 22.04 -0.35
CA ARG A 317 9.33 22.24 0.44
C ARG A 317 9.51 21.16 1.50
N LEU A 318 8.42 20.77 2.19
CA LEU A 318 8.46 19.68 3.16
C LEU A 318 8.78 18.33 2.48
N VAL A 319 8.23 18.08 1.28
CA VAL A 319 8.56 16.89 0.46
C VAL A 319 10.04 16.86 0.08
N LEU A 320 10.63 17.99 -0.30
CA LEU A 320 12.07 18.07 -0.63
C LEU A 320 12.97 17.91 0.60
N ALA A 321 12.51 18.34 1.79
CA ALA A 321 13.21 18.16 3.06
C ALA A 321 13.06 16.76 3.67
N ALA A 322 12.09 15.97 3.22
CA ALA A 322 11.86 14.61 3.69
C ALA A 322 12.80 13.58 3.03
N ASP A 323 13.34 12.66 3.83
CA ASP A 323 14.33 11.65 3.45
C ASP A 323 13.72 10.30 3.02
N THR A 324 12.63 9.85 3.66
CA THR A 324 11.94 8.59 3.31
C THR A 324 10.75 8.81 2.38
N PRO A 325 10.35 7.80 1.58
CA PRO A 325 9.13 7.85 0.78
C PRO A 325 7.87 8.14 1.61
N GLU A 326 7.76 7.58 2.81
CA GLU A 326 6.64 7.78 3.73
C GLU A 326 6.60 9.20 4.28
N ALA A 327 7.76 9.77 4.65
CA ALA A 327 7.85 11.16 5.08
C ALA A 327 7.49 12.11 3.93
N ARG A 328 7.84 11.79 2.69
CA ARG A 328 7.43 12.54 1.49
C ARG A 328 5.93 12.45 1.23
N MET A 329 5.35 11.25 1.29
CA MET A 329 3.90 11.06 1.15
C MET A 329 3.13 11.82 2.21
N ALA A 330 3.54 11.69 3.48
CA ALA A 330 2.89 12.38 4.59
C ALA A 330 3.08 13.91 4.52
N ALA A 331 4.27 14.40 4.15
CA ALA A 331 4.53 15.82 3.92
C ALA A 331 3.67 16.44 2.81
N ALA A 332 3.51 15.74 1.67
CA ALA A 332 2.65 16.20 0.58
C ALA A 332 1.17 16.29 1.00
N LEU A 333 0.71 15.37 1.85
CA LEU A 333 -0.71 15.20 2.18
C LEU A 333 -1.13 15.84 3.53
N HIS A 334 -0.21 16.42 4.30
CA HIS A 334 -0.46 16.77 5.71
C HIS A 334 -1.67 17.70 5.95
N ASP A 335 -1.86 18.71 5.08
CA ASP A 335 -3.02 19.62 5.15
C ASP A 335 -4.18 19.19 4.23
N VAL A 336 -4.00 18.20 3.35
CA VAL A 336 -4.98 17.87 2.28
C VAL A 336 -6.34 17.45 2.83
N VAL A 337 -6.37 16.81 4.00
CA VAL A 337 -7.61 16.39 4.68
C VAL A 337 -8.26 17.55 5.45
N GLU A 338 -7.48 18.55 5.90
CA GLU A 338 -8.02 19.74 6.59
C GLU A 338 -8.55 20.78 5.59
N ASP A 339 -7.82 21.01 4.49
CA ASP A 339 -8.13 22.05 3.49
C ASP A 339 -9.16 21.63 2.43
N SER A 340 -9.40 20.32 2.23
CA SER A 340 -10.29 19.83 1.17
C SER A 340 -11.38 18.86 1.69
N PRO A 341 -12.68 19.23 1.59
CA PRO A 341 -13.78 18.36 2.02
C PRO A 341 -14.01 17.12 1.13
N PHE A 342 -13.20 16.95 0.07
CA PHE A 342 -13.26 15.84 -0.88
C PHE A 342 -12.25 14.72 -0.57
N TRP A 343 -11.27 14.98 0.28
CA TRP A 343 -10.21 14.04 0.64
C TRP A 343 -10.34 13.65 2.11
N THR A 344 -10.40 12.33 2.36
CA THR A 344 -10.47 11.76 3.71
C THR A 344 -9.43 10.65 3.84
N VAL A 345 -9.14 10.22 5.07
CA VAL A 345 -8.17 9.15 5.33
C VAL A 345 -8.62 7.83 4.67
N GLU A 346 -9.92 7.51 4.69
CA GLU A 346 -10.48 6.31 4.03
C GLU A 346 -10.31 6.38 2.51
N ARG A 347 -10.41 7.59 1.93
CA ARG A 347 -10.17 7.79 0.51
C ARG A 347 -8.69 7.63 0.15
N LEU A 348 -7.78 8.14 0.98
CA LEU A 348 -6.35 7.93 0.79
C LEU A 348 -5.98 6.43 0.92
N ALA A 349 -6.64 5.68 1.82
CA ALA A 349 -6.51 4.23 1.89
C ALA A 349 -6.99 3.53 0.60
N ASP A 350 -8.13 3.99 0.06
CA ASP A 350 -8.68 3.57 -1.22
C ASP A 350 -7.66 3.77 -2.38
N GLU A 351 -6.91 4.88 -2.38
CA GLU A 351 -5.82 5.19 -3.34
C GLU A 351 -4.54 4.37 -3.10
N GLY A 352 -4.45 3.58 -2.02
CA GLY A 352 -3.32 2.68 -1.73
C GLY A 352 -2.20 3.26 -0.87
N PHE A 353 -2.42 4.37 -0.17
CA PHE A 353 -1.41 4.86 0.79
C PHE A 353 -1.25 3.91 1.99
N PRO A 354 -0.01 3.65 2.44
CA PRO A 354 0.24 2.68 3.51
C PRO A 354 -0.26 3.18 4.87
N GLU A 355 -0.67 2.25 5.73
CA GLU A 355 -1.20 2.51 7.09
C GLU A 355 -0.30 3.39 7.97
N THR A 356 1.02 3.38 7.73
CA THR A 356 1.98 4.28 8.38
C THR A 356 1.76 5.74 8.02
N VAL A 357 1.53 6.03 6.73
CA VAL A 357 1.20 7.37 6.21
C VAL A 357 -0.21 7.76 6.64
N LEU A 358 -1.20 6.86 6.52
CA LEU A 358 -2.59 7.15 6.89
C LEU A 358 -2.74 7.59 8.35
N ARG A 359 -2.10 6.87 9.29
CA ARG A 359 -2.08 7.24 10.71
C ARG A 359 -1.36 8.57 10.95
N ALA A 360 -0.31 8.86 10.19
CA ALA A 360 0.36 10.16 10.27
C ALA A 360 -0.55 11.30 9.80
N ILE A 361 -1.30 11.11 8.72
CA ILE A 361 -2.27 12.11 8.21
C ILE A 361 -3.43 12.32 9.17
N ASP A 362 -4.01 11.25 9.77
CA ASP A 362 -4.99 11.43 10.85
C ASP A 362 -4.39 12.27 11.98
N ALA A 363 -3.20 11.89 12.50
CA ALA A 363 -2.54 12.58 13.61
C ALA A 363 -2.21 14.06 13.30
N LEU A 364 -1.89 14.40 12.05
CA LEU A 364 -1.61 15.76 11.59
C LEU A 364 -2.88 16.60 11.37
N SER A 365 -4.02 15.96 11.07
CA SER A 365 -5.31 16.62 10.87
C SER A 365 -5.92 17.04 12.22
N LYS A 366 -6.32 18.31 12.35
CA LYS A 366 -7.00 18.80 13.57
C LYS A 366 -8.43 18.24 13.67
N ARG A 367 -8.93 18.13 14.91
CA ARG A 367 -10.30 17.67 15.19
C ARG A 367 -11.14 18.80 15.80
N ASP A 368 -12.44 18.82 15.48
CA ASP A 368 -13.36 19.81 16.04
C ASP A 368 -13.39 19.75 17.57
N GLY A 369 -13.11 20.88 18.23
CA GLY A 369 -13.07 21.00 19.68
C GLY A 369 -11.81 20.44 20.38
N GLU A 370 -10.82 19.94 19.62
CA GLU A 370 -9.55 19.45 20.18
C GLU A 370 -8.67 20.62 20.68
N SER A 371 -8.06 20.48 21.86
CA SER A 371 -7.11 21.48 22.34
C SER A 371 -5.78 21.37 21.57
N TYR A 372 -5.03 22.46 21.49
CA TYR A 372 -3.72 22.46 20.83
C TYR A 372 -2.72 21.49 21.50
N ASP A 373 -2.89 21.24 22.79
CA ASP A 373 -2.00 20.36 23.57
C ASP A 373 -2.36 18.87 23.39
N ASP A 374 -3.65 18.55 23.24
CA ASP A 374 -4.14 17.22 22.87
C ASP A 374 -3.72 16.86 21.44
N PHE A 375 -3.86 17.83 20.51
CA PHE A 375 -3.38 17.71 19.13
C PHE A 375 -1.88 17.41 19.10
N LEU A 376 -1.05 18.16 19.83
CA LEU A 376 0.38 17.87 19.92
C LEU A 376 0.64 16.50 20.58
N GLY A 377 -0.11 16.12 21.62
CA GLY A 377 -0.01 14.79 22.24
C GLY A 377 -0.31 13.64 21.28
N ARG A 378 -1.21 13.86 20.31
CA ARG A 378 -1.55 12.92 19.25
C ARG A 378 -0.45 12.85 18.16
N VAL A 379 0.10 13.98 17.76
CA VAL A 379 1.27 14.06 16.87
C VAL A 379 2.50 13.38 17.50
N GLU A 380 2.76 13.61 18.80
CA GLU A 380 3.81 12.97 19.59
C GLU A 380 3.67 11.45 19.69
N ALA A 381 2.46 10.91 19.51
CA ALA A 381 2.20 9.48 19.60
C ALA A 381 2.50 8.72 18.29
N GLU A 382 2.63 9.41 17.15
CA GLU A 382 2.93 8.81 15.86
C GLU A 382 4.22 9.42 15.26
N PRO A 383 5.33 8.65 15.16
CA PRO A 383 6.65 9.20 14.82
C PRO A 383 6.70 9.92 13.47
N LEU A 384 6.00 9.38 12.47
CA LEU A 384 5.94 9.97 11.14
C LEU A 384 5.19 11.32 11.14
N ALA A 385 4.15 11.45 11.98
CA ALA A 385 3.47 12.72 12.20
C ALA A 385 4.39 13.72 12.91
N THR A 386 5.06 13.31 13.99
CA THR A 386 6.06 14.14 14.68
C THR A 386 7.11 14.67 13.71
N ARG A 387 7.66 13.79 12.86
CA ARG A 387 8.66 14.15 11.86
C ARG A 387 8.16 15.18 10.84
N VAL A 388 6.99 14.94 10.25
CA VAL A 388 6.40 15.88 9.27
C VAL A 388 6.01 17.19 9.95
N LYS A 389 5.53 17.15 11.20
CA LYS A 389 5.17 18.37 11.94
C LYS A 389 6.38 19.24 12.28
N LEU A 390 7.54 18.64 12.53
CA LEU A 390 8.79 19.38 12.67
C LEU A 390 9.19 20.10 11.36
N LEU A 391 9.05 19.44 10.20
CA LEU A 391 9.31 20.06 8.89
C LEU A 391 8.33 21.22 8.60
N ASP A 392 7.03 21.01 8.87
CA ASP A 392 6.00 22.04 8.77
C ASP A 392 6.32 23.26 9.65
N LEU A 393 6.51 23.04 10.96
CA LEU A 393 6.81 24.11 11.91
C LEU A 393 8.10 24.87 11.57
N ALA A 394 9.11 24.19 11.01
CA ALA A 394 10.33 24.83 10.53
C ALA A 394 10.07 25.71 9.29
N ASP A 395 9.30 25.25 8.31
CA ASP A 395 8.93 26.06 7.13
C ASP A 395 8.05 27.27 7.52
N ASN A 396 7.15 27.08 8.48
CA ASN A 396 6.27 28.12 9.01
C ASN A 396 6.94 29.09 10.00
N ALA A 397 8.15 28.77 10.50
CA ALA A 397 8.96 29.65 11.34
C ALA A 397 9.86 30.61 10.53
N ASP A 398 9.98 30.41 9.22
CA ASP A 398 10.83 31.22 8.33
C ASP A 398 10.21 32.61 8.04
N LEU A 399 10.51 33.57 8.93
CA LEU A 399 10.09 34.96 8.79
C LEU A 399 10.74 35.72 7.63
N SER A 400 11.80 35.19 7.00
CA SER A 400 12.50 35.89 5.90
C SER A 400 11.62 36.12 4.66
N ARG A 401 10.51 35.37 4.58
CA ARG A 401 9.52 35.41 3.50
C ARG A 401 8.49 36.53 3.65
N LEU A 402 8.42 37.17 4.81
CA LEU A 402 7.51 38.28 5.07
C LEU A 402 8.26 39.60 4.89
N ALA A 403 7.79 40.45 3.97
CA ALA A 403 8.39 41.76 3.71
C ALA A 403 8.39 42.70 4.94
N SER A 404 7.47 42.50 5.90
CA SER A 404 7.37 43.28 7.13
C SER A 404 6.76 42.45 8.27
N PRO A 405 7.57 41.70 9.06
CA PRO A 405 7.07 40.84 10.14
C PRO A 405 6.44 41.61 11.31
N THR A 406 5.23 41.24 11.71
CA THR A 406 4.50 41.86 12.83
C THR A 406 4.82 41.24 14.19
N ASP A 407 4.41 41.88 15.30
CA ASP A 407 4.48 41.26 16.63
C ASP A 407 3.62 39.99 16.75
N ALA A 408 2.51 39.92 16.01
CA ALA A 408 1.69 38.71 15.94
C ALA A 408 2.43 37.57 15.22
N ASP A 409 3.27 37.87 14.23
CA ASP A 409 4.15 36.87 13.60
C ASP A 409 5.26 36.42 14.56
N ARG A 410 5.89 37.35 15.29
CA ARG A 410 6.88 37.02 16.33
C ARG A 410 6.30 36.11 17.42
N ALA A 411 5.11 36.43 17.93
CA ALA A 411 4.41 35.62 18.92
C ALA A 411 4.01 34.24 18.37
N ARG A 412 3.63 34.14 17.08
CA ARG A 412 3.33 32.88 16.42
C ARG A 412 4.57 31.99 16.28
N VAL A 413 5.71 32.56 15.87
CA VAL A 413 6.99 31.83 15.81
C VAL A 413 7.43 31.34 17.18
N GLU A 414 7.23 32.13 18.24
CA GLU A 414 7.53 31.69 19.60
C GLU A 414 6.64 30.53 20.07
N LYS A 415 5.36 30.50 19.66
CA LYS A 415 4.50 29.31 19.82
C LYS A 415 5.05 28.10 19.06
N TYR A 416 5.55 28.29 17.83
CA TYR A 416 6.16 27.21 17.04
C TYR A 416 7.46 26.68 17.66
N ARG A 417 8.34 27.54 18.18
CA ARG A 417 9.57 27.11 18.90
C ARG A 417 9.27 26.20 20.08
N ARG A 418 8.27 26.54 20.90
CA ARG A 418 7.83 25.67 22.02
C ARG A 418 7.30 24.33 21.53
N ALA A 419 6.57 24.30 20.41
CA ALA A 419 6.09 23.06 19.81
C ALA A 419 7.23 22.23 19.21
N ILE A 420 8.21 22.86 18.54
CA ILE A 420 9.42 22.20 18.02
C ILE A 420 10.19 21.56 19.16
N ALA A 421 10.55 22.30 20.22
CA ALA A 421 11.30 21.78 21.36
C ALA A 421 10.60 20.59 22.04
N ARG A 422 9.26 20.66 22.17
CA ARG A 422 8.43 19.56 22.67
C ARG A 422 8.50 18.32 21.75
N LEU A 423 8.31 18.50 20.44
CA LEU A 423 8.32 17.43 19.45
C LEU A 423 9.72 16.81 19.25
N GLU A 424 10.80 17.61 19.31
CA GLU A 424 12.18 17.12 19.29
C GLU A 424 12.48 16.25 20.52
N ALA A 425 12.09 16.72 21.72
CA ALA A 425 12.22 15.96 22.96
C ALA A 425 11.36 14.68 22.96
N ALA A 426 10.24 14.66 22.23
CA ALA A 426 9.43 13.46 22.01
C ALA A 426 10.04 12.51 20.95
N SER A 427 10.67 13.06 19.90
CA SER A 427 11.28 12.30 18.80
C SER A 427 12.58 11.60 19.19
N LYS A 428 13.32 12.12 20.19
CA LYS A 428 14.49 11.42 20.76
C LYS A 428 14.10 10.19 21.57
N ARG A 429 12.86 10.11 22.07
CA ARG A 429 12.43 9.04 22.96
C ARG A 429 12.24 7.73 22.21
N ARG A 430 12.91 6.69 22.69
CA ARG A 430 12.83 5.32 22.17
C ARG A 430 12.23 4.38 23.20
N SER A 431 11.75 3.23 22.73
CA SER A 431 11.48 2.09 23.61
C SER A 431 12.72 1.21 23.68
N LEU A 432 13.10 0.77 24.88
CA LEU A 432 14.07 -0.31 25.03
C LEU A 432 13.29 -1.62 25.08
N ARG A 433 13.66 -2.59 24.24
CA ARG A 433 12.95 -3.88 24.11
C ARG A 433 13.96 -5.01 24.00
N ILE A 434 13.59 -6.21 24.45
CA ILE A 434 14.27 -7.45 24.09
C ILE A 434 13.54 -8.06 22.91
N ALA A 435 14.19 -8.14 21.75
CA ALA A 435 13.66 -8.80 20.57
C ALA A 435 13.92 -10.31 20.67
N LEU A 436 12.86 -11.12 20.66
CA LEU A 436 12.94 -12.56 20.86
C LEU A 436 13.46 -13.27 19.61
N ASP A 437 14.28 -14.31 19.83
CA ASP A 437 14.82 -15.17 18.77
C ASP A 437 13.76 -16.07 18.11
N ASP A 438 14.12 -16.78 17.04
CA ASP A 438 13.16 -17.63 16.31
C ASP A 438 12.59 -18.78 17.15
N ALA A 439 13.41 -19.40 18.00
CA ALA A 439 12.98 -20.48 18.88
C ALA A 439 11.95 -20.00 19.92
N SER A 440 12.24 -18.89 20.58
CA SER A 440 11.35 -18.25 21.56
C SER A 440 10.06 -17.77 20.91
N ARG A 441 10.13 -17.16 19.72
CA ARG A 441 8.94 -16.76 18.94
C ARG A 441 8.09 -17.96 18.54
N ALA A 442 8.69 -19.09 18.16
CA ALA A 442 7.96 -20.32 17.88
C ALA A 442 7.28 -20.90 19.14
N ALA A 443 8.00 -20.95 20.27
CA ALA A 443 7.50 -21.45 21.54
C ALA A 443 6.32 -20.62 22.10
N LEU A 444 6.31 -19.30 21.88
CA LEU A 444 5.18 -18.44 22.19
C LEU A 444 4.00 -18.65 21.22
N ARG A 445 4.27 -18.73 19.90
CA ARG A 445 3.23 -18.95 18.89
C ARG A 445 2.43 -20.24 19.11
N ALA A 446 3.09 -21.31 19.56
CA ALA A 446 2.45 -22.58 19.88
C ALA A 446 1.41 -22.50 21.01
N ARG A 447 1.44 -21.44 21.84
CA ARG A 447 0.56 -21.23 23.00
C ARG A 447 -0.52 -20.18 22.77
N ALA A 448 -0.66 -19.68 21.54
CA ALA A 448 -1.59 -18.61 21.21
C ALA A 448 -3.06 -19.04 21.31
N ALA A 449 -3.76 -18.57 22.34
CA ALA A 449 -5.20 -18.79 22.53
C ALA A 449 -6.08 -17.99 21.54
N HIS A 450 -5.56 -16.90 20.97
CA HIS A 450 -6.33 -15.93 20.18
C HIS A 450 -5.83 -15.77 18.74
N PRO A 451 -6.71 -15.38 17.77
CA PRO A 451 -6.39 -15.44 16.34
C PRO A 451 -5.33 -14.46 15.83
N VAL A 452 -5.00 -13.39 16.58
CA VAL A 452 -3.89 -12.49 16.23
C VAL A 452 -2.69 -12.82 17.10
N VAL A 453 -1.81 -13.67 16.58
CA VAL A 453 -0.59 -14.10 17.28
C VAL A 453 0.45 -12.98 17.32
N ARG A 454 1.13 -12.84 18.46
CA ARG A 454 2.15 -11.84 18.79
C ARG A 454 3.38 -12.54 19.36
N GLY A 455 3.95 -12.07 20.47
CA GLY A 455 5.12 -12.68 21.11
C GLY A 455 6.44 -12.47 20.35
N THR A 456 6.74 -11.25 19.91
CA THR A 456 8.00 -10.94 19.20
C THR A 456 9.05 -10.23 20.06
N HIS A 457 8.64 -9.67 21.19
CA HIS A 457 9.51 -8.89 22.07
C HIS A 457 8.92 -8.77 23.48
N VAL A 458 9.76 -8.38 24.43
CA VAL A 458 9.39 -7.88 25.76
C VAL A 458 9.83 -6.41 25.83
N THR A 459 8.97 -5.52 26.36
CA THR A 459 9.35 -4.11 26.52
C THR A 459 9.97 -3.88 27.90
N LEU A 460 11.20 -3.38 27.91
CA LEU A 460 11.97 -3.06 29.12
C LEU A 460 11.73 -1.64 29.62
N VAL A 461 11.46 -0.69 28.71
CA VAL A 461 11.07 0.67 29.08
C VAL A 461 10.32 1.36 27.92
N HIS A 462 9.42 2.28 28.26
CA HIS A 462 8.62 3.01 27.29
C HIS A 462 9.05 4.48 27.19
N ARG A 463 9.49 4.91 26.00
CA ARG A 463 9.68 6.33 25.63
C ARG A 463 10.64 7.12 26.53
N VAL A 464 11.85 6.61 26.71
CA VAL A 464 12.95 7.32 27.40
C VAL A 464 13.93 7.89 26.38
N ASP A 465 14.68 8.92 26.75
CA ASP A 465 15.77 9.46 25.93
C ASP A 465 17.02 8.55 26.07
N PRO A 466 17.49 7.89 24.99
CA PRO A 466 18.65 7.00 25.01
C PRO A 466 19.93 7.63 25.53
N ASP A 467 20.12 8.94 25.37
CA ASP A 467 21.35 9.64 25.74
C ASP A 467 21.43 9.86 27.26
N THR A 468 20.32 9.68 27.98
CA THR A 468 20.22 9.90 29.44
C THR A 468 19.73 8.67 30.22
N PHE A 469 19.20 7.66 29.54
CA PHE A 469 18.69 6.44 30.17
C PHE A 469 19.77 5.36 30.32
N SER A 470 19.88 4.77 31.52
CA SER A 470 20.82 3.68 31.80
C SER A 470 20.10 2.31 31.86
N PRO A 471 20.48 1.34 30.99
CA PRO A 471 20.01 -0.04 31.08
C PRO A 471 20.78 -0.89 32.11
N ALA A 472 21.69 -0.32 32.90
CA ALA A 472 22.61 -1.06 33.78
C ALA A 472 21.95 -1.91 34.89
N TRP A 473 20.63 -1.79 35.07
CA TRP A 473 19.84 -2.66 35.95
C TRP A 473 19.53 -4.03 35.35
N ILE A 474 19.71 -4.22 34.03
CA ILE A 474 19.53 -5.52 33.40
C ILE A 474 20.63 -6.46 33.93
N PRO A 475 20.28 -7.66 34.43
CA PRO A 475 21.24 -8.63 34.98
C PRO A 475 22.44 -8.89 34.08
N GLY A 476 23.62 -9.04 34.71
CA GLY A 476 24.90 -9.11 34.00
C GLY A 476 25.43 -7.75 33.50
N GLY A 477 24.69 -6.65 33.70
CA GLY A 477 25.04 -5.34 33.17
C GLY A 477 24.79 -5.21 31.66
N ALA A 478 23.89 -6.04 31.12
CA ALA A 478 23.67 -6.17 29.68
C ALA A 478 23.29 -4.84 29.01
N ALA A 479 24.01 -4.52 27.94
CA ALA A 479 23.84 -3.31 27.15
C ALA A 479 23.00 -3.58 25.89
N VAL A 480 22.77 -2.53 25.11
CA VAL A 480 22.16 -2.64 23.78
C VAL A 480 23.06 -3.44 22.85
N GLY A 481 22.51 -4.50 22.26
CA GLY A 481 23.23 -5.46 21.44
C GLY A 481 23.45 -6.81 22.13
N ASP A 482 23.40 -6.87 23.45
CA ASP A 482 23.63 -8.10 24.23
C ASP A 482 22.40 -9.02 24.23
N GLU A 483 22.65 -10.32 24.44
CA GLU A 483 21.61 -11.33 24.58
C GLU A 483 21.26 -11.53 26.06
N VAL A 484 19.95 -11.65 26.32
CA VAL A 484 19.38 -11.74 27.67
C VAL A 484 18.40 -12.91 27.72
N GLU A 485 18.51 -13.67 28.81
CA GLU A 485 17.59 -14.76 29.15
C GLU A 485 16.42 -14.24 30.00
N LEU A 486 15.23 -14.74 29.69
CA LEU A 486 13.95 -14.35 30.28
C LEU A 486 13.24 -15.60 30.79
N GLN A 487 13.01 -15.70 32.09
CA GLN A 487 12.24 -16.83 32.65
C GLN A 487 10.76 -16.53 32.55
N VAL A 488 9.94 -17.43 32.00
CA VAL A 488 8.48 -17.32 32.11
C VAL A 488 8.08 -17.74 33.51
N VAL A 489 7.33 -16.88 34.21
CA VAL A 489 6.91 -17.11 35.60
C VAL A 489 5.39 -17.20 35.78
N GLY A 490 4.62 -16.96 34.70
CA GLY A 490 3.18 -17.19 34.65
C GLY A 490 2.50 -16.58 33.43
N GLU A 491 1.18 -16.74 33.31
CA GLU A 491 0.34 -16.07 32.32
C GLU A 491 -0.83 -15.32 32.94
N VAL A 492 -1.30 -14.31 32.22
CA VAL A 492 -2.65 -13.75 32.38
C VAL A 492 -3.37 -13.82 31.05
N ARG A 493 -4.65 -14.20 31.08
CA ARG A 493 -5.49 -14.33 29.90
C ARG A 493 -6.92 -13.89 30.20
N ASP A 494 -7.49 -13.11 29.29
CA ASP A 494 -8.93 -12.83 29.22
C ASP A 494 -9.47 -13.17 27.81
N GLU A 495 -10.74 -12.83 27.57
CA GLU A 495 -11.41 -13.02 26.27
C GLU A 495 -10.77 -12.22 25.11
N ALA A 496 -9.93 -11.24 25.39
CA ALA A 496 -9.37 -10.30 24.41
C ALA A 496 -7.86 -10.45 24.21
N VAL A 497 -7.09 -10.85 25.24
CA VAL A 497 -5.62 -10.85 25.26
C VAL A 497 -5.07 -11.99 26.11
N GLN A 498 -3.91 -12.52 25.69
CA GLN A 498 -3.07 -13.43 26.47
C GLN A 498 -1.66 -12.84 26.57
N ALA A 499 -1.06 -12.85 27.77
CA ALA A 499 0.31 -12.40 28.00
C ALA A 499 1.03 -13.32 29.00
N LEU A 500 2.29 -13.67 28.70
CA LEU A 500 3.16 -14.34 29.67
C LEU A 500 3.94 -13.29 30.46
N VAL A 501 3.92 -13.39 31.78
CA VAL A 501 4.82 -12.63 32.67
C VAL A 501 6.20 -13.26 32.61
N VAL A 502 7.21 -12.41 32.47
CA VAL A 502 8.62 -12.83 32.44
C VAL A 502 9.38 -12.19 33.58
N ALA A 503 10.38 -12.91 34.09
CA ALA A 503 11.37 -12.42 35.02
C ALA A 503 12.74 -12.30 34.34
N ILE A 504 13.51 -11.29 34.73
CA ILE A 504 14.91 -11.09 34.31
C ILE A 504 15.75 -11.08 35.58
N GLY A 505 16.59 -12.10 35.77
CA GLY A 505 17.34 -12.28 37.02
C GLY A 505 16.46 -12.39 38.27
N GLY A 506 15.23 -12.90 38.12
CA GLY A 506 14.22 -12.99 39.18
C GLY A 506 13.25 -11.80 39.25
N GLU A 507 13.56 -10.65 38.63
CA GLU A 507 12.71 -9.46 38.69
C GLU A 507 11.64 -9.44 37.60
N THR A 508 10.37 -9.23 38.00
CA THR A 508 9.20 -9.21 37.11
C THR A 508 8.68 -7.80 36.80
N ARG A 509 9.26 -6.77 37.43
CA ARG A 509 8.84 -5.36 37.28
C ARG A 509 9.95 -4.52 36.66
N ARG A 510 9.56 -3.57 35.82
CA ARG A 510 10.45 -2.52 35.31
C ARG A 510 10.83 -1.56 36.45
N PRO A 511 12.12 -1.23 36.63
CA PRO A 511 12.53 -0.26 37.66
C PRO A 511 12.04 1.18 37.43
N GLU A 512 11.66 1.54 36.19
CA GLU A 512 11.30 2.91 35.81
C GLU A 512 9.83 3.28 36.11
N ASP A 513 8.87 2.45 35.68
CA ASP A 513 7.43 2.69 35.87
C ASP A 513 6.75 1.67 36.81
N GLY A 514 7.50 0.72 37.37
CA GLY A 514 6.98 -0.37 38.21
C GLY A 514 6.11 -1.40 37.47
N GLY A 515 5.97 -1.28 36.15
CA GLY A 515 5.08 -2.08 35.34
C GLY A 515 5.62 -3.48 35.04
N VAL A 516 4.72 -4.43 34.79
CA VAL A 516 5.07 -5.86 34.66
C VAL A 516 5.76 -6.15 33.32
N LEU A 517 6.90 -6.85 33.40
CA LEU A 517 7.64 -7.40 32.27
C LEU A 517 6.88 -8.59 31.71
N HIS A 518 6.52 -8.52 30.42
CA HIS A 518 5.69 -9.54 29.79
C HIS A 518 5.87 -9.58 28.27
N ALA A 519 5.51 -10.72 27.68
CA ALA A 519 5.30 -10.87 26.24
C ALA A 519 3.80 -11.06 25.97
N THR A 520 3.17 -10.13 25.22
CA THR A 520 1.81 -10.35 24.70
C THR A 520 1.83 -11.50 23.69
N VAL A 521 1.26 -12.66 24.01
CA VAL A 521 1.30 -13.88 23.17
C VAL A 521 0.33 -13.80 22.01
N SER A 522 -0.92 -13.44 22.31
CA SER A 522 -2.01 -13.44 21.33
C SER A 522 -3.12 -12.48 21.74
N ARG A 523 -3.95 -12.06 20.79
CA ARG A 523 -5.10 -11.18 21.06
C ARG A 523 -6.26 -11.38 20.07
N ALA A 524 -7.46 -11.03 20.48
CA ALA A 524 -8.65 -11.02 19.64
C ALA A 524 -8.55 -9.97 18.52
N ARG A 525 -9.42 -10.07 17.51
CA ARG A 525 -9.51 -9.05 16.46
C ARG A 525 -10.07 -7.76 17.05
N GLY A 526 -9.38 -6.64 16.84
CA GLY A 526 -9.72 -5.33 17.41
C GLY A 526 -9.03 -5.00 18.75
N ALA A 527 -8.59 -6.02 19.51
CA ALA A 527 -7.82 -5.80 20.74
C ALA A 527 -6.45 -5.17 20.45
N ARG A 528 -5.96 -4.32 21.37
CA ARG A 528 -4.69 -3.59 21.25
C ARG A 528 -3.65 -4.16 22.20
N SER A 529 -2.37 -4.07 21.84
CA SER A 529 -1.28 -4.58 22.70
C SER A 529 -1.16 -3.82 24.03
N ARG A 530 -1.74 -2.62 24.15
CA ARG A 530 -1.80 -1.89 25.44
C ARG A 530 -2.78 -2.52 26.44
N ASP A 531 -3.66 -3.40 25.97
CA ASP A 531 -4.73 -3.96 26.80
C ASP A 531 -4.16 -5.09 27.72
N SER A 532 -3.02 -5.71 27.39
CA SER A 532 -2.29 -6.60 28.32
C SER A 532 -1.79 -5.86 29.56
N ASN A 533 -1.33 -4.60 29.42
CA ASN A 533 -0.90 -3.78 30.57
C ASN A 533 -2.05 -3.48 31.54
N ARG A 534 -3.32 -3.55 31.09
CA ARG A 534 -4.49 -3.46 31.99
C ARG A 534 -4.67 -4.80 32.70
N LEU A 535 -4.77 -5.89 31.94
CA LEU A 535 -4.93 -7.24 32.47
C LEU A 535 -3.86 -7.59 33.54
N LEU A 536 -2.61 -7.19 33.32
CA LEU A 536 -1.47 -7.38 34.24
C LEU A 536 -1.48 -6.51 35.51
N ARG A 537 -2.34 -5.50 35.60
CA ARG A 537 -2.60 -4.76 36.85
C ARG A 537 -3.74 -5.38 37.65
N ASP A 538 -4.71 -5.95 36.94
CA ASP A 538 -6.00 -6.33 37.50
C ASP A 538 -6.08 -7.84 37.84
N ALA A 539 -5.16 -8.66 37.32
CA ALA A 539 -5.11 -10.11 37.52
C ALA A 539 -3.77 -10.61 38.10
N THR A 540 -3.84 -11.63 38.96
CA THR A 540 -2.68 -12.39 39.43
C THR A 540 -2.26 -13.38 38.33
N PRO A 541 -0.96 -13.47 37.97
CA PRO A 541 -0.49 -14.45 36.98
C PRO A 541 -0.64 -15.90 37.48
N GLU A 542 -1.18 -16.76 36.63
CA GLU A 542 -1.23 -18.22 36.86
C GLU A 542 0.10 -18.87 36.44
N PRO A 543 0.65 -19.85 37.17
CA PRO A 543 1.88 -20.53 36.75
C PRO A 543 1.73 -21.23 35.40
N VAL A 544 2.77 -21.18 34.56
CA VAL A 544 2.82 -21.87 33.26
C VAL A 544 4.06 -22.76 33.18
N ASP A 545 3.84 -24.01 32.82
CA ASP A 545 4.89 -24.96 32.46
C ASP A 545 5.19 -24.84 30.95
N LEU A 546 6.44 -24.54 30.57
CA LEU A 546 6.84 -24.57 29.16
C LEU A 546 7.38 -25.93 28.69
N GLY A 547 7.51 -26.91 29.59
CA GLY A 547 7.79 -28.32 29.30
C GLY A 547 9.10 -28.87 29.87
N ALA A 548 9.83 -28.08 30.68
CA ALA A 548 11.13 -28.37 31.28
C ALA A 548 12.30 -28.75 30.32
N PRO A 549 13.58 -28.52 30.69
CA PRO A 549 14.09 -27.62 31.73
C PRO A 549 14.29 -26.18 31.19
N GLY A 550 13.56 -25.83 30.12
CA GLY A 550 13.77 -24.64 29.30
C GLY A 550 12.59 -23.67 29.30
N ASP A 551 12.13 -23.22 30.47
CA ASP A 551 11.13 -22.14 30.60
C ASP A 551 11.73 -20.74 30.28
N VAL A 552 12.81 -20.72 29.49
CA VAL A 552 13.68 -19.59 29.21
C VAL A 552 13.48 -19.13 27.77
N LEU A 553 12.96 -17.92 27.60
CA LEU A 553 12.97 -17.21 26.33
C LEU A 553 14.32 -16.48 26.19
N ARG A 554 14.81 -16.38 24.96
CA ARG A 554 16.04 -15.66 24.62
C ARG A 554 15.76 -14.54 23.64
N GLY A 555 16.51 -13.46 23.79
CA GLY A 555 16.42 -12.34 22.86
C GLY A 555 17.52 -11.30 23.06
N ARG A 556 17.56 -10.33 22.16
CA ARG A 556 18.58 -9.29 22.11
C ARG A 556 18.03 -7.95 22.59
N VAL A 557 18.75 -7.27 23.48
CA VAL A 557 18.40 -5.91 23.92
C VAL A 557 18.61 -4.95 22.75
N GLN A 558 17.58 -4.20 22.39
CA GLN A 558 17.65 -3.21 21.32
C GLN A 558 16.82 -1.97 21.62
N TRP A 559 17.35 -0.82 21.22
CA TRP A 559 16.53 0.38 21.01
C TRP A 559 15.60 0.15 19.83
N VAL A 560 14.35 0.57 19.97
CA VAL A 560 13.38 0.61 18.89
C VAL A 560 12.82 2.03 18.86
N ASP A 561 12.94 2.70 17.71
CA ASP A 561 12.22 3.94 17.45
C ASP A 561 10.72 3.70 17.73
N SER A 562 10.06 4.69 18.34
CA SER A 562 8.74 4.53 18.98
C SER A 562 7.69 3.91 18.07
#